data_AF-A0AAX7TIB6-F1
#
_entry.id   AF-A0AAX7TIB6-F1
#
_cell.length_a   1.000
_cell.length_b   1.000
_cell.length_c   1.000
_cell.angle_alpha   90.00
_cell.angle_beta   90.00
_cell.angle_gamma   90.00
#
_symmetry.space_group_name_H-M   'P 1'
#
loop_
_entity.id
_entity.type
_entity.pdbx_description
1 polymer ?
#
loop_
_entity_poly.entity_id
_entity_poly.type
_entity_poly.pdbx_seq_one_letter_code
_entity_poly.pdbx_strand_id
1 'polypeptide(L)'
;MVMATVKKGKPELRKKVHPAVVIRQRKSYRRKDGVFLYFEDNAGVIVNNKGEMKGSAITGPVAKECADLWPRIASNAGSIA
;
A
#
# COMPACT_ATOMS: atom_id res chain seq x y z
N MET A 1 -6.00 6.21 -3.54
CA MET A 1 -6.77 5.50 -2.50
C MET A 1 -7.86 4.70 -3.19
N VAL A 2 -8.15 3.49 -2.74
CA VAL A 2 -9.15 2.58 -3.33
C VAL A 2 -10.06 2.01 -2.23
N MET A 3 -11.28 1.60 -2.58
CA MET A 3 -12.17 0.88 -1.68
C MET A 3 -12.01 -0.63 -1.90
N ALA A 4 -11.74 -1.38 -0.83
CA ALA A 4 -11.44 -2.80 -0.90
C ALA A 4 -12.21 -3.60 0.18
N THR A 5 -12.45 -4.88 -0.11
CA THR A 5 -13.05 -5.82 0.85
C THR A 5 -12.07 -6.93 1.19
N VAL A 6 -12.00 -7.33 2.46
CA VAL A 6 -11.14 -8.44 2.89
C VAL A 6 -11.81 -9.78 2.59
N LYS A 7 -11.18 -10.60 1.73
CA LYS A 7 -11.67 -11.96 1.39
C LYS A 7 -11.21 -13.01 2.40
N LYS A 8 -9.93 -12.98 2.80
CA LYS A 8 -9.29 -13.88 3.77
C LYS A 8 -8.62 -13.07 4.88
N GLY A 9 -8.69 -13.53 6.13
CA GLY A 9 -8.14 -12.84 7.31
C GLY A 9 -9.10 -12.85 8.49
N LYS A 10 -8.84 -11.97 9.48
CA LYS A 10 -9.66 -11.85 10.69
C LYS A 10 -11.16 -11.66 10.37
N PRO A 11 -12.08 -12.42 10.99
CA PRO A 11 -13.52 -12.32 10.72
C PRO A 11 -14.09 -10.91 10.83
N GLU A 12 -13.59 -10.11 11.76
CA GLU A 12 -14.02 -8.73 12.02
C GLU A 12 -13.80 -7.76 10.84
N LEU A 13 -12.82 -8.06 9.98
CA LEU A 13 -12.45 -7.26 8.83
C LEU A 13 -13.18 -7.68 7.55
N ARG A 14 -13.67 -8.93 7.49
CA ARG A 14 -14.37 -9.48 6.34
C ARG A 14 -15.78 -8.87 6.21
N LYS A 15 -16.35 -8.94 5.01
CA LYS A 15 -17.69 -8.41 4.67
C LYS A 15 -17.89 -6.90 4.90
N LYS A 16 -16.82 -6.16 5.18
CA LYS A 16 -16.81 -4.70 5.30
C LYS A 16 -15.96 -4.10 4.17
N VAL A 17 -16.34 -2.90 3.73
CA VAL A 17 -15.57 -2.11 2.77
C VAL A 17 -14.63 -1.21 3.57
N HIS A 18 -13.35 -1.24 3.24
CA HIS A 18 -12.32 -0.42 3.86
C HIS A 18 -11.56 0.37 2.79
N PRO A 19 -11.15 1.62 3.09
CA PRO A 19 -10.22 2.32 2.23
C PRO A 19 -8.83 1.66 2.35
N ALA A 20 -8.13 1.61 1.23
CA ALA A 20 -6.79 1.04 1.12
C ALA A 20 -5.92 1.87 0.17
N VAL A 21 -4.61 1.75 0.35
CA VAL A 21 -3.59 2.33 -0.52
C VAL A 21 -2.79 1.19 -1.15
N VAL A 22 -2.61 1.22 -2.47
CA VAL A 22 -1.76 0.27 -3.18
C VAL A 22 -0.30 0.70 -3.00
N ILE A 23 0.53 -0.19 -2.47
CA ILE A 23 1.95 0.08 -2.15
C ILE A 23 2.92 -0.57 -3.14
N ARG A 24 2.49 -1.63 -3.81
CA ARG A 24 3.25 -2.40 -4.80
C ARG A 24 2.35 -2.83 -5.94
N GLN A 25 2.87 -2.78 -7.15
CA GLN A 25 2.19 -3.25 -8.34
C GLN A 25 3.14 -4.03 -9.26
N ARG A 26 2.65 -5.16 -9.79
CA ARG A 26 3.39 -6.00 -10.75
C ARG A 26 3.45 -5.40 -12.14
N LYS A 27 2.47 -4.57 -12.49
CA LYS A 27 2.48 -3.84 -13.76
C LYS A 27 3.57 -2.77 -13.72
N SER A 28 4.43 -2.76 -14.73
CA SER A 28 5.46 -1.74 -14.84
C SER A 28 4.87 -0.35 -15.02
N TYR A 29 5.53 0.64 -14.42
CA TYR A 29 5.23 2.05 -14.61
C TYR A 29 6.52 2.86 -14.76
N ARG A 30 6.40 4.01 -15.42
CA ARG A 30 7.53 4.90 -15.68
C ARG A 30 7.63 5.95 -14.60
N ARG A 31 8.82 6.09 -14.01
CA ARG A 31 9.17 7.15 -13.07
C ARG A 31 9.55 8.45 -13.78
N LYS A 32 9.57 9.54 -13.02
CA LYS A 32 9.94 10.88 -13.53
C LYS A 32 11.38 10.95 -14.05
N ASP A 33 12.28 10.14 -13.49
CA ASP A 33 13.66 9.98 -13.94
C ASP A 33 13.80 9.14 -15.23
N GLY A 34 12.69 8.59 -15.75
CA GLY A 34 12.64 7.81 -16.98
C GLY A 34 12.79 6.30 -16.79
N VAL A 35 13.09 5.83 -15.58
CA VAL A 35 13.25 4.41 -15.27
C VAL A 35 11.88 3.72 -15.20
N PHE A 36 11.80 2.49 -15.70
CA PHE A 36 10.63 1.63 -15.51
C PHE A 36 10.81 0.76 -14.27
N LEU A 37 9.85 0.81 -13.35
CA LEU A 37 9.84 0.00 -12.14
C LEU A 37 8.64 -0.95 -12.15
N TYR A 38 8.84 -2.17 -11.65
CA TYR A 38 7.78 -3.10 -11.32
C TYR A 38 8.14 -3.90 -10.06
N PHE A 39 7.12 -4.38 -9.34
CA PHE A 39 7.29 -5.26 -8.18
C PHE A 39 6.99 -6.70 -8.56
N GLU A 40 7.44 -7.65 -7.74
CA GLU A 40 7.14 -9.06 -7.92
C GLU A 40 5.62 -9.34 -7.78
N ASP A 41 4.99 -8.70 -6.81
CA ASP A 41 3.60 -8.88 -6.40
C ASP A 41 2.80 -7.56 -6.34
N ASN A 42 1.48 -7.71 -6.22
CA ASN A 42 0.58 -6.58 -5.94
C ASN A 42 0.26 -6.58 -4.44
N ALA A 43 0.41 -5.45 -3.78
CA ALA A 43 0.13 -5.32 -2.36
C ALA A 43 -0.53 -3.98 -2.03
N GLY A 44 -1.36 -3.98 -0.99
CA GLY A 44 -2.01 -2.79 -0.47
C GLY A 44 -2.14 -2.81 1.05
N VAL A 45 -2.25 -1.62 1.63
CA VAL A 45 -2.38 -1.39 3.07
C VAL A 45 -3.74 -0.79 3.35
N ILE A 46 -4.45 -1.36 4.34
CA ILE A 46 -5.73 -0.81 4.81
C ILE A 46 -5.45 0.47 5.59
N VAL A 47 -6.18 1.53 5.25
CA VAL A 47 -6.09 2.85 5.88
C VAL A 47 -7.43 3.25 6.49
N ASN A 48 -7.46 4.36 7.21
CA ASN A 48 -8.69 5.05 7.60
C ASN A 48 -9.09 6.10 6.55
N ASN A 49 -10.21 6.79 6.77
CA ASN A 49 -10.70 7.84 5.87
C ASN A 49 -9.76 9.06 5.78
N LYS A 50 -8.83 9.22 6.74
CA LYS A 50 -7.80 10.26 6.75
C LYS A 50 -6.50 9.81 6.06
N GLY A 51 -6.43 8.56 5.60
CA GLY A 51 -5.23 7.99 4.96
C GLY A 51 -4.16 7.48 5.92
N GLU A 52 -4.46 7.38 7.21
CA GLU A 52 -3.55 6.78 8.18
C GLU A 52 -3.69 5.26 8.17
N MET A 53 -2.58 4.54 8.24
CA MET A 53 -2.61 3.08 8.25
C MET A 53 -3.28 2.52 9.51
N LYS A 54 -4.07 1.46 9.34
CA LYS A 54 -4.70 0.75 10.47
C LYS A 54 -3.82 -0.35 11.07
N GLY A 55 -2.73 -0.71 10.40
CA GLY A 55 -1.73 -1.67 10.86
C GLY A 55 -0.59 -1.03 11.66
N SER A 56 0.31 -1.85 12.19
CA SER A 56 1.50 -1.41 12.94
C SER A 56 2.80 -1.45 12.14
N ALA A 57 2.90 -2.30 11.11
CA ALA A 57 4.09 -2.42 10.28
C ALA A 57 3.72 -2.91 8.86
N ILE A 58 4.57 -2.59 7.88
CA ILE A 58 4.44 -3.05 6.50
C ILE A 58 5.58 -4.00 6.18
N THR A 59 5.23 -5.21 5.74
CA THR A 59 6.20 -6.20 5.27
C THR A 59 6.56 -5.96 3.80
N GLY A 60 7.86 -5.93 3.51
CA GLY A 60 8.38 -5.75 2.16
C GLY A 60 8.56 -4.28 1.77
N PRO A 61 9.02 -4.04 0.53
CA PRO A 61 9.31 -2.70 0.05
C PRO A 61 8.01 -1.92 -0.27
N VAL A 62 8.07 -0.60 -0.12
CA VAL A 62 7.01 0.33 -0.52
C VAL A 62 7.53 1.20 -1.65
N ALA A 63 6.71 1.44 -2.67
CA ALA A 63 7.05 2.38 -3.73
C ALA A 63 7.30 3.79 -3.18
N LYS A 64 8.38 4.43 -3.63
CA LYS A 64 8.76 5.80 -3.26
C LYS A 64 7.63 6.80 -3.44
N GLU A 65 6.90 6.69 -4.55
CA GLU A 65 5.74 7.55 -4.83
C GLU A 65 4.62 7.39 -3.79
N CYS A 66 4.47 6.19 -3.24
CA CYS A 66 3.52 5.94 -2.16
C CYS A 66 4.04 6.50 -0.82
N ALA A 67 5.34 6.36 -0.55
CA ALA A 67 5.94 6.89 0.66
C ALA A 67 5.87 8.43 0.71
N ASP A 68 6.13 9.10 -0.41
CA ASP A 68 6.08 10.57 -0.53
C ASP A 68 4.67 11.13 -0.28
N LEU A 69 3.62 10.38 -0.66
CA LEU A 69 2.22 10.80 -0.50
C LEU A 69 1.64 10.46 0.89
N TRP A 70 2.14 9.42 1.55
CA TRP A 70 1.54 8.88 2.77
C TRP A 70 2.58 8.77 3.89
N PRO A 71 2.74 9.82 4.72
CA PRO A 71 3.81 9.88 5.73
C PRO A 71 3.77 8.71 6.72
N ARG A 72 2.57 8.31 7.17
CA ARG A 72 2.41 7.17 8.09
C ARG A 72 2.80 5.83 7.46
N ILE A 73 2.61 5.67 6.15
CA ILE A 73 3.04 4.46 5.42
C ILE A 73 4.57 4.47 5.33
N ALA A 74 5.19 5.61 4.99
CA ALA A 74 6.63 5.75 4.92
C ALA A 74 7.31 5.43 6.26
N SER A 75 6.80 5.95 7.38
CA SER A 75 7.38 5.71 8.71
C SER A 75 7.36 4.25 9.17
N ASN A 76 6.44 3.44 8.64
CA ASN A 76 6.25 2.04 9.04
C ASN A 76 6.66 1.05 7.92
N ALA A 77 7.31 1.55 6.87
CA ALA A 77 7.85 0.73 5.79
C ALA A 77 9.23 0.18 6.18
N GLY A 78 9.45 -1.12 5.97
CA GLY A 78 10.76 -1.74 6.20
C GLY A 78 11.81 -1.35 5.15
N SER A 79 11.38 -1.04 3.93
CA SER A 79 12.23 -0.55 2.84
C SER A 79 11.41 0.30 1.87
N ILE A 80 12.05 1.28 1.22
CA ILE A 80 11.43 2.15 0.23
C ILE A 80 12.22 2.02 -1.07
N ALA A 81 11.53 1.71 -2.17
CA ALA A 81 12.09 1.50 -3.49
C ALA A 81 11.55 2.50 -4.49
#